data_AF-A0A7L5Y283-F1
#
_entry.id   AF-A0A7L5Y283-F1
#
_cell.length_a   1.000
_cell.length_b   1.000
_cell.length_c   1.000
_cell.angle_alpha   90.00
_cell.angle_beta   90.00
_cell.angle_gamma   90.00
#
_symmetry.space_group_name_H-M   'P 1'
#
loop_
_entity.id
_entity.type
_entity.pdbx_description
1 polymer ?
#
loop_
_entity_poly.entity_id
_entity_poly.type
_entity_poly.pdbx_seq_one_letter_code
_entity_poly.pdbx_strand_id
1 'polypeptide(L)'
;MSKREKRPLGDLFGLSNFGVNLTRLAPGGESALLHRHSRQDEFVYILEGRPTLVCDDGETELSPGMCAGFPAGGRAHHLVNRSAADVVYLEIGDRSKGDGVTYPSDDIAAALVEGRWVFTRKDGAPY
;
A
#
# COMPACT_ATOMS: atom_id res chain seq x y z
N MET A 1 -3.95 -19.19 -2.50
CA MET A 1 -4.22 -18.49 -1.22
C MET A 1 -3.52 -17.15 -1.27
N SER A 2 -4.15 -16.07 -0.78
CA SER A 2 -3.50 -14.76 -0.69
C SER A 2 -2.20 -14.88 0.14
N LYS A 3 -1.07 -14.37 -0.36
CA LYS A 3 0.19 -14.29 0.39
C LYS A 3 0.27 -13.05 1.29
N ARG A 4 -0.82 -12.28 1.35
CA ARG A 4 -0.98 -11.08 2.17
C ARG A 4 -2.14 -11.27 3.13
N GLU A 5 -1.89 -11.01 4.40
CA GLU A 5 -2.90 -10.93 5.47
C GLU A 5 -2.86 -9.53 6.07
N LYS A 6 -4.02 -8.88 6.20
CA LYS A 6 -4.16 -7.51 6.70
C LYS A 6 -5.13 -7.46 7.87
N ARG A 7 -4.70 -6.84 8.96
CA ARG A 7 -5.51 -6.62 10.17
C ARG A 7 -5.72 -5.11 10.40
N PRO A 8 -6.93 -4.57 10.21
CA PRO A 8 -7.20 -3.15 10.42
C PRO A 8 -7.31 -2.84 11.92
N LEU A 9 -6.20 -2.44 12.53
CA LEU A 9 -6.11 -2.20 13.96
C LEU A 9 -6.92 -0.97 14.40
N GLY A 10 -6.90 0.09 13.59
CA GLY A 10 -7.54 1.36 13.93
C GLY A 10 -9.06 1.29 14.01
N ASP A 11 -9.69 0.41 13.22
CA ASP A 11 -11.15 0.32 13.14
C ASP A 11 -11.78 -0.15 14.45
N LEU A 12 -11.09 -1.03 15.20
CA LEU A 12 -11.54 -1.51 16.51
C LEU A 12 -11.74 -0.38 17.53
N PHE A 13 -10.99 0.70 17.37
CA PHE A 13 -11.02 1.88 18.26
C PHE A 13 -11.83 3.05 17.67
N GLY A 14 -12.50 2.85 16.53
CA GLY A 14 -13.30 3.89 15.88
C GLY A 14 -12.48 5.01 15.22
N LEU A 15 -11.21 4.77 14.89
CA LEU A 15 -10.39 5.75 14.19
C LEU A 15 -10.92 5.97 12.76
N SER A 16 -11.19 7.23 12.41
CA SER A 16 -11.82 7.60 11.13
C SER A 16 -10.95 8.51 10.25
N ASN A 17 -10.01 9.25 10.84
CA ASN A 17 -9.15 10.18 10.09
C ASN A 17 -8.03 9.46 9.31
N PHE A 18 -7.54 8.33 9.84
CA PHE A 18 -6.49 7.52 9.22
C PHE A 18 -6.71 6.04 9.56
N GLY A 19 -6.22 5.17 8.68
CA GLY A 19 -6.13 3.75 8.92
C GLY A 19 -4.78 3.39 9.54
N VAL A 20 -4.79 2.39 10.41
CA VAL A 20 -3.58 1.71 10.89
C VAL A 20 -3.80 0.23 10.68
N ASN A 21 -2.95 -0.41 9.88
CA ASN A 21 -3.07 -1.83 9.59
C ASN A 21 -1.77 -2.55 9.93
N LEU A 22 -1.89 -3.73 10.52
CA LEU A 22 -0.82 -4.69 10.65
C LEU A 22 -0.92 -5.66 9.49
N THR A 23 0.08 -5.66 8.62
CA THR A 23 0.10 -6.50 7.43
C THR A 23 1.24 -7.51 7.51
N ARG A 24 0.94 -8.75 7.14
CA ARG A 24 1.89 -9.85 7.00
C ARG A 24 1.99 -10.26 5.54
N LEU A 25 3.22 -10.35 5.04
CA LEU A 25 3.54 -10.88 3.71
C LEU A 25 4.29 -12.19 3.85
N ALA A 26 3.71 -13.28 3.36
CA ALA A 26 4.41 -14.54 3.21
C ALA A 26 5.48 -14.45 2.10
N PRO A 27 6.45 -15.38 2.04
CA PRO A 27 7.45 -15.45 0.98
C PRO A 27 6.86 -15.35 -0.44
N GLY A 28 7.35 -14.39 -1.22
CA GLY A 28 6.87 -14.03 -2.56
C GLY A 28 5.52 -13.31 -2.57
N GLY A 29 5.07 -12.74 -1.46
CA GLY A 29 3.89 -11.88 -1.38
C GLY A 29 4.22 -10.41 -1.61
N GLU A 30 3.21 -9.63 -1.98
CA GLU A 30 3.31 -8.19 -2.23
C GLU A 30 2.28 -7.42 -1.41
N SER A 31 2.61 -6.19 -1.02
CA SER A 31 1.69 -5.33 -0.26
C SER A 31 0.52 -4.85 -1.11
N ALA A 32 0.78 -4.54 -2.38
CA ALA A 32 -0.19 -4.08 -3.38
C ALA A 32 0.46 -4.16 -4.77
N LEU A 33 -0.32 -3.87 -5.81
CA LEU A 33 0.25 -3.44 -7.09
C LEU A 33 1.06 -2.14 -6.87
N LEU A 34 2.05 -1.89 -7.73
CA LEU A 34 2.80 -0.64 -7.68
C LEU A 34 1.84 0.53 -7.91
N HIS A 35 1.72 1.41 -6.92
CA HIS A 35 0.65 2.40 -6.93
C HIS A 35 1.04 3.73 -6.30
N ARG A 36 0.29 4.76 -6.65
CA ARG A 36 0.43 6.13 -6.14
C ARG A 36 -0.93 6.71 -5.80
N HIS A 37 -1.05 7.21 -4.59
CA HIS A 37 -2.20 7.98 -4.11
C HIS A 37 -2.14 9.43 -4.60
N SER A 38 -3.30 10.01 -4.93
CA SER A 38 -3.40 11.40 -5.41
C SER A 38 -3.54 12.42 -4.28
N ARG A 39 -4.11 11.99 -3.14
CA ARG A 39 -4.50 12.85 -2.00
C ARG A 39 -4.12 12.30 -0.64
N GLN A 40 -3.95 10.99 -0.54
CA GLN A 40 -3.60 10.35 0.73
C GLN A 40 -2.08 10.23 0.86
N ASP A 41 -1.56 10.64 2.01
CA ASP A 41 -0.23 10.32 2.48
C ASP A 41 -0.25 8.88 3.04
N GLU A 42 0.85 8.15 2.82
CA GLU A 42 1.05 6.82 3.36
C GLU A 42 2.41 6.70 4.05
N PHE A 43 2.48 5.90 5.12
CA PHE A 43 3.68 5.63 5.87
C PHE A 43 3.75 4.15 6.25
N VAL A 44 4.90 3.53 6.05
CA VAL A 44 5.16 2.15 6.43
C VAL A 44 6.29 2.03 7.44
N TYR A 45 6.16 1.09 8.38
CA TYR A 45 7.17 0.79 9.38
C TYR A 45 7.38 -0.72 9.50
N ILE A 46 8.62 -1.19 9.31
CA ILE A 46 8.92 -2.62 9.29
C ILE A 46 9.13 -3.11 10.72
N LEU A 47 8.35 -4.13 11.11
CA LEU A 47 8.45 -4.78 12.42
C LEU A 47 9.31 -6.05 12.36
N GLU A 48 9.11 -6.88 11.33
CA GLU A 48 9.81 -8.16 11.17
C GLU A 48 10.09 -8.43 9.68
N GLY A 49 11.14 -9.23 9.41
CA GLY A 49 11.53 -9.60 8.06
C GLY A 49 12.24 -8.49 7.28
N ARG A 50 12.51 -8.76 6.00
CA ARG A 50 13.25 -7.87 5.10
C ARG A 50 12.54 -7.73 3.75
N PRO A 51 11.54 -6.85 3.62
CA PRO A 51 10.90 -6.62 2.34
C PRO A 51 11.78 -5.76 1.43
N THR A 52 11.64 -5.95 0.12
CA THR A 52 12.12 -5.01 -0.88
C THR A 52 11.05 -3.96 -1.11
N LEU A 53 11.36 -2.69 -0.83
CA LEU A 53 10.59 -1.55 -1.30
C LEU A 53 10.91 -1.33 -2.77
N VAL A 54 9.91 -1.41 -3.63
CA VAL A 54 10.05 -1.07 -5.05
C VAL A 54 9.32 0.25 -5.27
N CYS A 55 9.99 1.17 -5.95
CA CYS A 55 9.48 2.46 -6.38
C CYS A 55 9.82 2.70 -7.85
N ASP A 56 9.22 3.72 -8.45
CA ASP A 56 9.46 4.11 -9.84
C ASP A 56 10.95 4.39 -10.15
N ASP A 57 11.72 4.78 -9.14
CA ASP A 57 13.12 5.21 -9.23
C ASP A 57 14.13 4.14 -8.77
N GLY A 58 13.66 2.97 -8.33
CA GLY A 58 14.52 1.86 -7.95
C GLY A 58 14.00 1.04 -6.78
N GLU A 59 14.89 0.23 -6.23
CA GLU A 59 14.57 -0.72 -5.17
C GLU A 59 15.51 -0.56 -3.98
N THR A 60 14.94 -0.71 -2.78
CA THR A 60 15.69 -0.66 -1.52
C THR A 60 15.22 -1.79 -0.62
N GLU A 61 16.14 -2.63 -0.12
CA GLU A 61 15.80 -3.57 0.94
C GLU A 61 15.61 -2.82 2.27
N LEU A 62 14.50 -3.08 2.94
CA LEU A 62 14.23 -2.56 4.28
C LEU A 62 14.47 -3.64 5.33
N SER A 63 14.73 -3.21 6.57
CA SER A 63 14.92 -4.09 7.72
C SER A 63 14.04 -3.65 8.90
N PRO A 64 13.88 -4.49 9.94
CA PRO A 64 13.15 -4.09 11.14
C PRO A 64 13.66 -2.76 11.71
N GLY A 65 12.74 -1.88 12.07
CA GLY A 65 13.03 -0.53 12.55
C GLY A 65 13.17 0.53 11.46
N MET A 66 13.25 0.15 10.18
CA MET A 66 13.20 1.09 9.06
C MET A 66 11.77 1.49 8.70
N CYS A 67 11.64 2.65 8.08
CA CYS A 67 10.37 3.19 7.60
C CYS A 67 10.52 3.86 6.23
N ALA A 68 9.37 4.05 5.57
CA ALA A 68 9.27 4.87 4.36
C ALA A 68 7.96 5.66 4.38
N GLY A 69 8.01 6.89 3.89
CA GLY A 69 6.85 7.77 3.76
C GLY A 69 6.61 8.13 2.30
N PHE A 70 5.35 8.28 1.94
CA PHE A 70 4.87 8.54 0.60
C PHE A 70 3.86 9.67 0.67
N PRO A 71 4.26 10.92 0.40
CA PRO A 71 3.31 12.02 0.36
C PRO A 71 2.35 11.85 -0.81
N ALA A 72 1.15 12.41 -0.71
CA ALA A 72 0.15 12.46 -1.76
C ALA A 72 0.74 12.99 -3.08
N GLY A 73 0.49 12.29 -4.19
CA GLY A 73 1.08 12.57 -5.50
C GLY A 73 2.58 12.28 -5.61
N GLY A 74 3.22 11.87 -4.51
CA GLY A 74 4.61 11.40 -4.45
C GLY A 74 4.81 10.08 -5.20
N ARG A 75 6.01 9.50 -5.13
CA ARG A 75 6.39 8.34 -5.96
C ARG A 75 5.49 7.11 -5.77
N ALA A 76 5.31 6.32 -6.84
CA ALA A 76 4.60 5.06 -6.70
C ALA A 76 5.45 4.05 -5.94
N HIS A 77 4.79 3.14 -5.23
CA HIS A 77 5.48 2.21 -4.36
C HIS A 77 4.67 0.94 -4.09
N HIS A 78 5.38 -0.11 -3.66
CA HIS A 78 4.84 -1.27 -2.94
C HIS A 78 5.98 -2.01 -2.24
N LEU A 79 5.65 -2.95 -1.36
CA LEU A 79 6.60 -3.88 -0.75
C LEU A 79 6.46 -5.25 -1.38
N VAL A 80 7.58 -5.89 -1.68
CA VAL A 80 7.65 -7.28 -2.13
C VAL A 80 8.49 -8.08 -1.15
N ASN A 81 7.95 -9.17 -0.62
CA ASN A 81 8.72 -10.09 0.20
C ASN A 81 9.45 -11.10 -0.69
N ARG A 82 10.70 -10.83 -1.04
CA ARG A 82 11.56 -11.74 -1.81
C ARG A 82 12.34 -12.73 -0.92
N SER A 83 12.16 -12.64 0.39
CA SER A 83 12.86 -13.47 1.37
C SER A 83 12.14 -14.82 1.58
N ALA A 84 12.79 -15.72 2.32
CA ALA A 84 12.23 -17.02 2.71
C ALA A 84 11.42 -16.97 4.02
N ALA A 85 11.36 -15.83 4.70
CA ALA A 85 10.64 -15.65 5.96
C ALA A 85 9.46 -14.69 5.77
N ASP A 86 8.49 -14.71 6.68
CA ASP A 86 7.41 -13.73 6.69
C ASP A 86 7.97 -12.32 6.97
N VAL A 87 7.32 -11.31 6.37
CA VAL A 87 7.52 -9.89 6.69
C VAL A 87 6.29 -9.40 7.43
N VAL A 88 6.49 -8.64 8.50
CA VAL A 88 5.42 -7.98 9.25
C VAL A 88 5.71 -6.49 9.30
N TYR A 89 4.72 -5.68 8.95
CA TYR A 89 4.86 -4.22 8.94
C TYR A 89 3.55 -3.53 9.31
N LEU A 90 3.68 -2.27 9.74
CA LEU A 90 2.55 -1.36 9.85
C LEU A 90 2.45 -0.53 8.58
N GLU A 91 1.23 -0.37 8.07
CA GLU A 91 0.87 0.63 7.06
C GLU A 91 -0.16 1.60 7.66
N ILE A 92 0.16 2.89 7.56
CA ILE A 92 -0.65 3.99 8.05
C ILE A 92 -0.92 4.89 6.87
N GLY A 93 -2.19 5.20 6.61
CA GLY A 93 -2.58 6.14 5.57
C GLY A 93 -3.78 6.94 6.02
N ASP A 94 -3.84 8.21 5.66
CA ASP A 94 -5.03 9.01 5.95
C ASP A 94 -6.23 8.55 5.11
N ARG A 95 -7.44 8.96 5.50
CA ARG A 95 -8.71 8.57 4.85
C ARG A 95 -9.36 9.75 4.13
N SER A 96 -8.56 10.62 3.51
CA SER A 96 -9.05 11.78 2.77
C SER A 96 -10.03 11.39 1.65
N LYS A 97 -11.09 12.19 1.50
CA LYS A 97 -12.13 11.97 0.49
C LYS A 97 -11.66 12.33 -0.93
N GLY A 98 -12.21 11.61 -1.91
CA GLY A 98 -11.98 11.86 -3.33
C GLY A 98 -10.55 11.56 -3.76
N ASP A 99 -9.90 10.61 -3.10
CA ASP A 99 -8.61 10.11 -3.52
C ASP A 99 -8.74 9.25 -4.79
N GLY A 100 -7.65 9.16 -5.54
CA GLY A 100 -7.48 8.34 -6.71
C GLY A 100 -6.14 7.64 -6.64
N VAL A 101 -6.10 6.41 -7.13
CA VAL A 101 -4.91 5.58 -7.18
C VAL A 101 -4.56 5.30 -8.62
N THR A 102 -3.32 5.61 -8.98
CA THR A 102 -2.74 5.28 -10.28
C THR A 102 -1.79 4.10 -10.14
N TYR A 103 -1.82 3.20 -11.11
CA TYR A 103 -0.99 2.01 -11.16
C TYR A 103 -0.07 2.11 -12.39
N PRO A 104 1.20 2.55 -12.24
CA PRO A 104 2.05 2.83 -13.39
C PRO A 104 2.23 1.62 -14.31
N SER A 105 2.38 0.44 -13.72
CA SER A 105 2.70 -0.81 -14.42
C SER A 105 1.50 -1.55 -15.02
N ASP A 106 0.27 -1.18 -14.64
CA ASP A 106 -0.95 -1.95 -14.96
C ASP A 106 -1.99 -1.05 -15.65
N ASP A 107 -2.77 -1.58 -16.60
CA ASP A 107 -3.89 -0.84 -17.21
C ASP A 107 -5.12 -0.82 -16.29
N ILE A 108 -4.92 -0.23 -15.11
CA ILE A 108 -5.94 -0.04 -14.09
C ILE A 108 -5.77 1.33 -13.45
N ALA A 109 -6.89 1.94 -13.10
CA ALA A 109 -7.00 3.15 -12.30
C ALA A 109 -8.10 2.91 -11.26
N ALA A 110 -7.96 3.52 -10.08
CA ALA A 110 -9.00 3.46 -9.06
C ALA A 110 -9.36 4.86 -8.59
N ALA A 111 -10.65 5.10 -8.37
CA ALA A 111 -11.16 6.35 -7.80
C ALA A 111 -12.03 6.05 -6.58
N LEU A 112 -11.87 6.84 -5.52
CA LEU A 112 -12.69 6.76 -4.32
C LEU A 112 -13.94 7.63 -4.48
N VAL A 113 -15.03 7.02 -4.92
CA VAL A 113 -16.33 7.68 -5.17
C VAL A 113 -17.30 7.30 -4.07
N GLU A 114 -17.81 8.28 -3.33
CA GLU A 114 -18.77 8.08 -2.23
C GLU A 114 -18.30 7.02 -1.19
N GLY A 115 -16.99 6.98 -0.93
CA GLY A 115 -16.38 6.04 0.02
C GLY A 115 -16.19 4.62 -0.52
N ARG A 116 -16.39 4.40 -1.83
CA ARG A 116 -16.16 3.11 -2.50
C ARG A 116 -15.11 3.25 -3.58
N TRP A 117 -14.22 2.26 -3.69
CA TRP A 117 -13.27 2.19 -4.78
C TRP A 117 -13.96 1.71 -6.05
N VAL A 118 -13.91 2.52 -7.08
CA VAL A 118 -14.35 2.20 -8.45
C VAL A 118 -13.11 1.99 -9.28
N PHE A 119 -13.02 0.84 -9.96
CA PHE A 119 -11.88 0.46 -10.79
C PHE A 119 -12.26 0.59 -12.27
N THR A 120 -11.36 1.20 -13.04
CA THR A 120 -11.48 1.34 -14.51
C THR A 120 -10.14 1.00 -15.15
N ARG A 121 -10.14 0.85 -16.47
CA ARG A 121 -8.93 1.00 -17.28
C ARG A 121 -8.48 2.46 -17.29
N LYS A 122 -7.26 2.71 -17.78
CA LYS A 122 -6.71 4.08 -17.85
C LYS A 122 -7.42 4.97 -18.87
N ASP A 123 -8.12 4.39 -19.84
CA ASP A 123 -8.95 5.09 -20.83
C ASP A 123 -10.37 5.42 -20.31
N GLY A 124 -10.71 4.99 -19.09
CA GLY A 124 -12.01 5.19 -18.47
C GLY A 124 -13.03 4.08 -18.73
N ALA A 125 -12.68 3.04 -19.50
CA ALA A 125 -13.56 1.87 -19.66
C ALA A 125 -13.69 1.11 -18.33
N PRO A 126 -14.87 0.53 -18.03
CA PRO A 126 -15.05 -0.34 -16.87
C PRO A 126 -14.08 -1.53 -16.89
N TYR A 127 -13.64 -1.95 -15.70
CA TYR A 127 -12.81 -3.16 -15.51
C TYR A 127 -13.67 -4.42 -15.35
#